data_AF-A0A4P5WC04-F1
#
_entry.id   AF-A0A4P5WC04-F1
#
_cell.length_a   1.000
_cell.length_b   1.000
_cell.length_c   1.000
_cell.angle_alpha   90.00
_cell.angle_beta   90.00
_cell.angle_gamma   90.00
#
_symmetry.space_group_name_H-M   'P 1'
#
loop_
_entity.id
_entity.type
_entity.pdbx_description
1 polymer ?
#
loop_
_entity_poly.entity_id
_entity_poly.type
_entity_poly.pdbx_seq_one_letter_code
_entity_poly.pdbx_strand_id
1 'polypeptide(L)' 'MNFQQLLLDATEAVMTWEIPEEDYAEAIKNQACLMAGIDPDELYCFDFD' A
#
# COMPACT_ATOMS: atom_id res chain seq x y z
N MET A 1 13.79 -0.26 -7.87
CA MET A 1 12.92 -1.37 -7.42
C MET A 1 11.78 -1.50 -8.40
N ASN A 2 11.34 -2.73 -8.70
CA ASN A 2 10.17 -2.94 -9.55
C ASN A 2 8.88 -2.78 -8.70
N PHE A 3 7.84 -2.17 -9.25
CA PHE A 3 6.58 -1.93 -8.53
C PHE A 3 5.92 -3.21 -8.02
N GLN A 4 6.05 -4.34 -8.75
CA GLN A 4 5.56 -5.63 -8.26
C GLN A 4 6.29 -6.11 -7.01
N GLN A 5 7.59 -5.82 -6.87
CA GLN A 5 8.35 -6.18 -5.66
C GLN A 5 7.90 -5.33 -4.47
N LEU A 6 7.69 -4.02 -4.70
CA LEU A 6 7.16 -3.13 -3.65
C LEU A 6 5.78 -3.56 -3.16
N LEU A 7 4.89 -4.00 -4.07
CA LEU A 7 3.59 -4.54 -3.68
C LEU A 7 3.71 -5.85 -2.89
N LEU A 8 4.65 -6.72 -3.25
CA LEU A 8 4.90 -7.98 -2.54
C LEU A 8 5.41 -7.72 -1.12
N ASP A 9 6.42 -6.87 -0.99
CA ASP A 9 7.00 -6.49 0.29
C ASP A 9 5.96 -5.77 1.17
N ALA A 10 5.15 -4.89 0.57
CA ALA A 10 4.04 -4.23 1.26
C ALA A 10 2.96 -5.23 1.70
N THR A 11 2.62 -6.20 0.86
CA THR A 11 1.66 -7.26 1.22
C THR A 11 2.15 -8.07 2.39
N GLU A 12 3.41 -8.50 2.41
CA GLU A 12 3.99 -9.21 3.55
C GLU A 12 3.96 -8.35 4.82
N ALA A 13 4.28 -7.06 4.72
CA ALA A 13 4.21 -6.14 5.85
C ALA A 13 2.78 -6.01 6.39
N VAL A 14 1.79 -5.79 5.52
CA VAL A 14 0.40 -5.59 5.95
C VAL A 14 -0.24 -6.90 6.43
N MET A 15 0.14 -8.06 5.89
CA MET A 15 -0.31 -9.36 6.42
C MET A 15 0.08 -9.60 7.88
N THR A 16 1.07 -8.87 8.40
CA THR A 16 1.42 -8.91 9.84
C THR A 16 0.57 -7.97 10.69
N TRP A 17 -0.23 -7.09 10.08
CA TRP A 17 -1.09 -6.16 10.78
C TRP A 17 -2.42 -6.84 11.10
N GLU A 18 -2.89 -6.71 12.34
CA GLU A 18 -4.22 -7.19 12.74
C GLU A 18 -5.31 -6.21 12.31
N ILE A 19 -5.46 -6.02 11.00
CA ILE A 19 -6.49 -5.17 10.39
C ILE A 19 -7.59 -6.01 9.74
N PRO A 20 -8.82 -5.48 9.62
CA PRO A 20 -9.88 -6.20 8.96
C PRO A 20 -9.61 -6.35 7.45
N GLU A 21 -10.17 -7.40 6.85
CA GLU A 21 -9.86 -7.76 5.47
C GLU A 21 -10.25 -6.68 4.44
N GLU A 22 -11.28 -5.89 4.77
CA GLU A 22 -11.75 -4.75 3.98
C GLU A 22 -10.70 -3.65 3.84
N ASP A 23 -9.82 -3.49 4.83
CA ASP A 23 -8.79 -2.45 4.86
C ASP A 23 -7.45 -2.93 4.27
N TYR A 24 -7.29 -4.24 3.99
CA TYR A 24 -6.03 -4.78 3.47
C TYR A 24 -5.60 -4.13 2.15
N ALA A 25 -6.54 -3.91 1.23
CA ALA A 25 -6.21 -3.37 -0.08
C ALA A 25 -5.66 -1.94 0.01
N GLU A 26 -6.27 -1.11 0.86
CA GLU A 26 -5.82 0.26 1.09
C GLU A 26 -4.49 0.30 1.85
N ALA A 27 -4.35 -0.53 2.89
CA ALA A 27 -3.12 -0.61 3.66
C ALA A 27 -1.93 -1.09 2.80
N ILE A 28 -2.12 -2.08 1.92
CA ILE A 28 -1.06 -2.57 1.01
C ILE A 28 -0.67 -1.46 0.02
N LYS A 29 -1.64 -0.75 -0.54
CA LYS A 29 -1.39 0.36 -1.47
C LYS A 29 -0.61 1.48 -0.77
N ASN A 30 -1.03 1.88 0.43
CA ASN A 30 -0.38 2.93 1.21
C ASN A 30 1.04 2.52 1.61
N GLN A 31 1.22 1.27 2.06
CA GLN A 31 2.53 0.74 2.41
C GLN A 31 3.46 0.66 1.20
N ALA A 32 2.96 0.22 0.03
CA ALA A 32 3.75 0.21 -1.20
C ALA A 32 4.15 1.62 -1.66
N CYS A 33 3.28 2.62 -1.48
CA CYS A 33 3.59 4.02 -1.76
C CYS A 33 4.68 4.55 -0.83
N LEU A 34 4.54 4.32 0.48
CA LEU A 34 5.56 4.69 1.47
C LEU A 34 6.92 4.05 1.15
N MET A 35 6.94 2.78 0.75
CA MET A 35 8.16 2.07 0.35
C MET A 35 8.75 2.59 -0.98
N ALA A 36 7.91 3.15 -1.86
CA ALA A 36 8.34 3.85 -3.07
C ALA A 36 8.85 5.28 -2.78
N GLY A 37 8.74 5.75 -1.53
CA GLY A 37 9.04 7.14 -1.16
C GLY A 37 7.99 8.13 -1.69
N ILE A 38 6.79 7.65 -1.97
CA ILE A 38 5.66 8.46 -2.40
C ILE A 38 4.72 8.60 -1.21
N ASP A 39 4.34 9.84 -0.89
CA ASP A 39 3.42 10.08 0.20
C ASP A 39 2.04 9.51 -0.19
N PRO A 40 1.45 8.57 0.57
CA PRO A 40 0.11 8.08 0.30
C PRO A 40 -0.93 9.21 0.36
N ASP A 41 -0.68 10.28 1.13
CA ASP A 41 -1.53 11.47 1.18
C ASP A 41 -1.48 12.27 -0.15
N GLU A 42 -0.32 12.29 -0.82
CA GLU A 42 -0.18 12.86 -2.17
C GLU A 42 -0.80 11.97 -3.26
N LEU A 43 -1.01 10.68 -2.96
CA LEU A 43 -1.56 9.67 -3.88
C LEU A 43 -3.06 9.41 -3.73
N TYR A 44 -3.78 10.14 -2.84
CA TYR A 44 -5.25 10.26 -2.88
C TYR A 44 -5.77 10.83 -4.23
N CYS A 45 -4.88 11.24 -5.14
CA CYS A 45 -5.23 11.59 -6.51
C CYS A 45 -5.72 10.39 -7.37
N PHE A 46 -5.65 9.15 -6.87
CA PHE A 46 -6.25 7.97 -7.52
C PHE A 46 -7.58 7.52 -6.86
N ASP A 47 -8.25 8.39 -6.12
CA ASP A 47 -9.70 8.29 -6.01
C ASP A 47 -10.29 8.48 -7.41
N PHE A 48 -10.59 7.36 -8.07
CA PHE A 48 -11.45 7.33 -9.24
C PHE A 48 -12.82 7.83 -8.79
N ASP A 49 -13.14 9.09 -9.13
CA ASP A 49 -14.53 9.56 -9.26
C ASP A 49 -15.27 8.74 -10.32
#